data_AF-A0A2P5LQ65-F1
#
_entry.id   AF-A0A2P5LQ65-F1
#
_cell.length_a   1.000
_cell.length_b   1.000
_cell.length_c   1.000
_cell.angle_alpha   90.00
_cell.angle_beta   90.00
_cell.angle_gamma   90.00
#
_symmetry.space_group_name_H-M   'P 1'
#
loop_
_entity.id
_entity.type
_entity.pdbx_description
1 polymer ?
#
loop_
_entity_poly.entity_id
_entity_poly.type
_entity_poly.pdbx_seq_one_letter_code
_entity_poly.pdbx_strand_id
1 'polypeptide(L)'
;MGRILFEIGGFFFVPFVAYAAFLVWQGRHPQAAKQIFERKALLVQTLIGLVLMALVVLFIGLTDEAHRGAYRPAVFKDGQLVPGKVE
;
A
#
# COMPACT_ATOMS: atom_id res chain seq x y z
N MET A 1 13.59 -15.67 -0.50
CA MET A 1 12.60 -16.07 0.54
C MET A 1 12.59 -15.13 1.74
N GLY A 2 13.73 -14.84 2.40
CA GLY A 2 13.77 -13.92 3.55
C GLY A 2 13.22 -12.50 3.28
N ARG A 3 13.50 -11.93 2.09
CA ARG A 3 12.96 -10.62 1.68
C ARG A 3 11.43 -10.58 1.60
N ILE A 4 10.83 -11.59 0.97
CA ILE A 4 9.37 -11.69 0.79
C ILE A 4 8.66 -11.88 2.13
N LEU A 5 9.22 -12.71 3.02
CA LEU A 5 8.71 -12.89 4.37
C LEU A 5 8.84 -11.61 5.21
N PHE A 6 9.88 -10.82 4.99
CA PHE A 6 10.07 -9.53 5.65
C PHE A 6 9.17 -8.43 5.07
N GLU A 7 8.92 -8.42 3.76
CA GLU A 7 7.96 -7.49 3.14
C GLU A 7 6.54 -7.79 3.63
N ILE A 8 6.07 -9.03 3.49
CA ILE A 8 4.70 -9.40 3.89
C ILE A 8 4.53 -9.36 5.41
N GLY A 9 5.48 -9.94 6.15
CA GLY A 9 5.47 -9.94 7.62
C GLY A 9 5.71 -8.56 8.21
N GLY A 10 6.57 -7.75 7.59
CA GLY A 10 6.83 -6.37 8.02
C GLY A 10 5.58 -5.51 7.93
N PHE A 11 4.89 -5.52 6.79
CA PHE A 11 3.62 -4.80 6.63
C PHE A 11 2.53 -5.27 7.60
N PHE A 12 2.51 -6.57 7.95
CA PHE A 12 1.60 -7.09 8.98
C PHE A 12 1.82 -6.43 10.35
N PHE A 13 3.06 -6.18 10.76
CA PHE A 13 3.37 -5.58 12.06
C PHE A 13 3.21 -4.06 12.14
N VAL A 14 3.20 -3.35 11.00
CA VAL A 14 3.07 -1.89 10.95
C VAL A 14 1.90 -1.34 11.80
N PRO A 15 0.64 -1.81 11.67
CA PRO A 15 -0.45 -1.26 12.48
C PRO A 15 -0.25 -1.48 13.99
N PHE A 16 0.36 -2.60 14.39
CA PHE A 16 0.64 -2.91 15.80
C PHE A 16 1.74 -2.00 16.37
N VAL A 17 2.82 -1.78 15.61
CA VAL A 17 3.91 -0.88 16.01
C VAL A 17 3.41 0.57 16.08
N ALA A 18 2.62 1.00 15.09
CA ALA A 18 2.02 2.33 15.09
C ALA A 18 1.10 2.54 16.31
N TYR A 19 0.29 1.54 16.64
CA TYR A 19 -0.58 1.60 17.82
C TYR A 19 0.20 1.58 19.13
N ALA A 20 1.24 0.75 19.25
CA ALA A 20 2.12 0.74 20.42
C ALA A 20 2.83 2.09 20.62
N ALA A 21 3.34 2.69 19.53
CA ALA A 21 3.93 4.03 19.56
C ALA A 21 2.92 5.09 20.01
N PHE A 22 1.68 5.00 19.53
CA PHE A 22 0.58 5.87 19.95
C PHE A 22 0.30 5.75 21.47
N LEU A 23 0.25 4.52 22.00
CA LEU A 23 0.04 4.29 23.44
C LEU A 23 1.20 4.83 24.29
N VAL A 24 2.45 4.62 23.87
CA VAL A 24 3.62 5.17 24.58
C VAL A 24 3.59 6.70 24.59
N TRP A 25 3.24 7.31 23.45
CA TRP A 25 3.09 8.76 23.35
C TRP A 25 1.95 9.28 24.22
N GLN A 26 0.81 8.59 24.25
CA GLN A 26 -0.33 8.90 25.12
C GLN A 26 0.02 8.80 26.60
N GLY A 27 0.78 7.79 27.01
CA GLY A 27 1.22 7.63 28.40
C GLY A 27 2.14 8.76 28.88
N ARG A 28 2.94 9.35 27.98
CA ARG A 28 3.80 10.50 28.28
C ARG A 28 3.05 11.85 28.26
N HIS A 29 1.97 11.95 27.50
CA HIS A 29 1.20 13.19 27.33
C HIS A 29 -0.32 12.98 27.53
N PRO A 30 -0.78 12.66 28.75
CA PRO A 30 -2.17 12.29 29.02
C PRO A 30 -3.17 13.43 28.74
N GLN A 31 -2.77 14.69 28.88
CA GLN A 31 -3.62 15.85 28.54
C GLN A 31 -3.76 16.04 27.02
N ALA A 32 -2.68 15.83 26.26
CA ALA A 32 -2.72 15.91 24.80
C ALA A 32 -3.55 14.77 24.19
N ALA A 33 -3.50 13.58 24.80
CA ALA A 33 -4.32 12.46 24.39
C ALA A 33 -5.82 12.73 24.58
N LYS A 34 -6.24 13.31 25.72
CA LYS A 34 -7.63 13.74 25.92
C LYS A 34 -8.07 14.74 24.84
N GLN A 35 -7.24 15.72 24.51
CA GLN A 35 -7.55 16.70 23.46
C GLN A 35 -7.69 16.09 22.07
N ILE A 36 -6.89 15.06 21.74
CA ILE A 36 -7.01 14.35 20.47
C ILE A 36 -8.38 13.69 20.35
N PHE A 37 -8.80 12.93 21.36
CA PHE A 37 -10.10 12.25 21.34
C PHE A 37 -11.29 13.23 21.34
N GLU A 38 -11.14 14.43 21.92
CA GLU A 38 -12.21 15.44 21.90
C GLU A 38 -12.26 16.29 20.62
N ARG A 39 -11.14 16.51 19.93
CA ARG A 39 -11.08 17.36 18.73
C ARG A 39 -10.60 16.60 17.52
N LYS A 40 -11.55 16.31 16.63
CA LYS A 40 -11.29 15.93 15.23
C LYS A 40 -10.34 14.74 15.04
N ALA A 41 -10.06 13.93 16.06
CA ALA A 41 -9.21 12.73 15.95
C ALA A 41 -9.61 11.86 14.77
N LEU A 42 -10.91 11.58 14.64
CA LEU A 42 -11.44 10.79 13.54
C LEU A 42 -11.13 11.42 12.17
N LEU A 43 -11.27 12.74 12.05
CA LEU A 43 -10.96 13.47 10.81
C LEU A 43 -9.46 13.43 10.51
N VAL A 44 -8.60 13.62 11.51
CA VAL A 44 -7.14 13.57 11.35
C VAL A 44 -6.70 12.15 10.97
N GLN A 45 -7.22 11.12 11.62
CA GLN A 45 -6.93 9.72 11.27
C GLN A 45 -7.41 9.38 9.86
N THR A 46 -8.58 9.88 9.47
CA THR A 46 -9.12 9.69 8.11
C THR A 46 -8.22 10.37 7.08
N LEU A 47 -7.75 11.59 7.35
CA LEU A 47 -6.82 12.31 6.46
C LEU A 47 -5.47 11.59 6.36
N ILE A 48 -4.91 11.10 7.47
CA ILE A 48 -3.67 10.32 7.46
C ILE A 48 -3.85 9.05 6.63
N GLY A 49 -4.97 8.32 6.82
CA GLY A 49 -5.28 7.13 6.03
C GLY A 49 -5.42 7.44 4.54
N LEU A 50 -6.10 8.53 4.19
CA LEU A 50 -6.25 8.98 2.81
C LEU A 50 -4.90 9.32 2.16
N VAL A 51 -4.04 10.05 2.87
CA VAL A 51 -2.70 10.40 2.41
C VAL A 51 -1.85 9.14 2.21
N LEU A 52 -1.85 8.21 3.18
CA LEU A 52 -1.13 6.94 3.06
C LEU A 52 -1.64 6.12 1.87
N MET A 53 -2.95 6.04 1.67
CA MET A 53 -3.53 5.32 0.53
C MET A 53 -3.14 5.95 -0.81
N ALA A 54 -3.18 7.29 -0.90
CA ALA A 54 -2.71 8.00 -2.09
C ALA A 54 -1.21 7.72 -2.36
N LEU A 55 -0.38 7.74 -1.32
CA LEU A 55 1.05 7.42 -1.45
C LEU A 55 1.28 5.99 -1.91
N VAL A 56 0.51 5.01 -1.41
CA VAL A 56 0.61 3.61 -1.86
C VAL A 56 0.22 3.48 -3.32
N VAL A 57 -0.90 4.10 -3.75
CA VAL A 57 -1.33 4.08 -5.15
C VAL A 57 -0.28 4.72 -6.06
N LEU A 58 0.28 5.86 -5.66
CA LEU A 58 1.35 6.52 -6.41
C LEU A 58 2.62 5.66 -6.44
N PHE A 59 3.00 5.08 -5.31
CA PHE A 59 4.17 4.21 -5.22
C PHE A 59 4.02 3.01 -6.16
N ILE A 60 2.89 2.29 -6.11
CA ILE A 60 2.60 1.19 -7.01
C ILE A 60 2.62 1.68 -8.46
N GLY A 61 1.90 2.76 -8.79
CA GLY A 61 1.84 3.26 -10.17
C GLY A 61 3.20 3.71 -10.73
N LEU A 62 4.14 4.14 -9.90
CA LEU A 62 5.47 4.58 -10.31
C LEU A 62 6.53 3.45 -10.28
N THR A 63 6.32 2.43 -9.44
CA THR A 63 7.27 1.31 -9.27
C THR A 63 6.85 0.03 -9.98
N ASP A 64 5.59 -0.08 -10.40
CA ASP A 64 5.11 -1.12 -11.30
C ASP A 64 5.69 -0.80 -12.69
N GLU A 65 6.96 -1.18 -12.89
CA GLU A 65 7.48 -1.48 -14.22
C GLU A 65 6.41 -2.33 -14.90
N ALA A 66 5.90 -1.89 -16.04
CA ALA A 66 4.82 -2.53 -16.77
C ALA A 66 5.19 -3.99 -17.15
N HIS A 67 5.14 -4.91 -16.19
CA HIS A 67 5.42 -6.35 -16.36
C HIS A 67 4.21 -7.09 -16.91
N ARG A 68 3.18 -6.35 -17.31
CA ARG A 68 2.20 -6.87 -18.25
C ARG A 68 2.71 -6.57 -19.64
N GLY A 69 3.61 -7.41 -20.13
CA GLY A 69 3.05 -8.52 -20.90
C GLY A 69 2.02 -8.06 -21.90
N ALA A 70 2.29 -7.08 -22.77
CA ALA A 70 1.22 -6.48 -23.58
C ALA A 70 0.69 -7.60 -24.47
N TYR A 71 -0.52 -8.10 -24.17
CA TYR A 71 -1.05 -9.27 -24.88
C TYR A 71 -1.16 -8.93 -26.35
N ARG A 72 -0.29 -9.53 -27.15
CA ARG A 72 -0.40 -9.46 -28.60
C ARG A 72 -1.41 -10.53 -29.02
N PRO A 73 -2.59 -10.15 -29.53
CA PRO A 73 -3.61 -11.11 -29.91
C PRO A 73 -3.11 -12.00 -31.04
N ALA A 74 -3.65 -13.22 -31.09
CA ALA A 74 -3.39 -14.13 -32.19
C ALA A 74 -3.85 -13.50 -33.51
N VAL A 75 -3.01 -13.61 -34.54
CA VAL A 75 -3.27 -13.05 -35.88
C VAL A 75 -3.09 -14.13 -36.93
N PHE A 76 -4.02 -14.16 -37.89
CA PHE A 76 -3.86 -14.96 -39.11
C PHE A 76 -2.94 -14.23 -40.08
N LYS A 77 -1.82 -14.85 -40.45
CA LYS A 77 -0.90 -14.36 -41.49
C LYS A 77 -0.61 -15.49 -42.47
N ASP A 78 -0.75 -15.22 -43.76
CA ASP A 78 -0.43 -16.15 -44.86
C ASP A 78 -1.07 -17.55 -44.70
N GLY A 79 -2.33 -17.58 -44.24
CA GLY A 79 -3.08 -18.82 -44.04
C GLY A 79 -2.68 -19.62 -42.79
N GLN A 80 -1.75 -19.14 -41.97
CA GLN A 80 -1.36 -19.75 -40.70
C GLN A 80 -1.79 -18.90 -39.50
N LEU A 81 -2.21 -19.57 -38.43
CA LEU A 81 -2.55 -18.94 -37.16
C LEU A 81 -1.28 -18.71 -36.35
N VAL A 82 -0.90 -17.44 -36.17
CA VAL A 82 0.20 -17.06 -35.27
C VAL A 82 -0.35 -16.90 -33.85
N PRO A 83 0.08 -17.71 -32.87
CA PRO A 83 -0.45 -17.66 -31.51
C PRO A 83 -0.05 -16.35 -30.82
N GLY A 84 -0.98 -15.81 -30.03
CA GLY A 84 -0.74 -14.61 -29.23
C GLY A 84 0.32 -14.86 -28.16
N LYS A 85 1.04 -13.80 -27.79
CA LYS A 85 2.10 -13.86 -26.76
C LYS A 85 1.92 -12.73 -25.77
N VAL A 86 2.33 -13.00 -24.53
CA VAL A 86 2.43 -12.03 -23.44
C VAL A 86 3.93 -11.69 -23.35
N GLU A 87 4.30 -10.48 -23.77
CA GLU A 87 5.68 -9.94 -23.73
C GLU A 87 5.83 -8.89 -22.63
#